data_AF-A0A7S3WG77-F1
#
_entry.id   AF-A0A7S3WG77-F1
#
_cell.length_a   1.000
_cell.length_b   1.000
_cell.length_c   1.000
_cell.angle_alpha   90.00
_cell.angle_beta   90.00
_cell.angle_gamma   90.00
#
_symmetry.space_group_name_H-M   'P 1'
#
loop_
_entity.id
_entity.type
_entity.pdbx_description
1 polymer ?
#
loop_
_entity_poly.entity_id
_entity_poly.type
_entity_poly.pdbx_seq_one_letter_code
_entity_poly.pdbx_strand_id
1 'polypeptide(L)'
;SLSFRTTPNGEPRRLLMGDGGLHENTGTIALLQQGVTDIIMTLNTPTPFDASLAVADPAKCVADDLPTLFGVDLGSGSHTDIYGQNQVFPTEAYTESIIPQFLEAYNSGRALIATLCTKTVANPFYGIPAGLDVDFVVLYLHAPTNFTSQLRSDVAAAKSIQPYNTSGHFPYFHTTFQNPPEPIR
;
A
#
# COMPACT_ATOMS: atom_id res chain seq x y z
N SER A 1 24.87 -18.54 -11.42
CA SER A 1 25.47 -17.49 -12.28
C SER A 1 24.68 -16.22 -12.05
N LEU A 2 25.23 -15.22 -11.36
CA LEU A 2 24.63 -13.89 -11.31
C LEU A 2 24.94 -13.19 -12.64
N SER A 3 24.05 -13.30 -13.62
CA SER A 3 24.15 -12.49 -14.83
C SER A 3 23.56 -11.12 -14.53
N PHE A 4 24.41 -10.10 -14.37
CA PHE A 4 23.95 -8.72 -14.38
C PHE A 4 23.39 -8.43 -15.77
N ARG A 5 22.08 -8.15 -15.87
CA ARG A 5 21.47 -7.75 -17.14
C ARG A 5 22.02 -6.36 -17.50
N THR A 6 22.86 -6.29 -18.52
CA THR A 6 23.19 -5.02 -19.19
C THR A 6 21.92 -4.44 -19.83
N THR A 7 21.93 -3.18 -20.26
CA THR A 7 20.90 -2.72 -21.21
C THR A 7 20.94 -3.60 -22.48
N PRO A 8 19.89 -3.59 -23.33
CA PRO A 8 19.95 -4.27 -24.63
C PRO A 8 21.18 -3.91 -25.48
N ASN A 9 21.79 -2.75 -25.22
CA ASN A 9 22.96 -2.23 -25.93
C ASN A 9 24.29 -2.46 -25.20
N GLY A 10 24.30 -3.16 -24.06
CA GLY A 10 25.54 -3.45 -23.30
C GLY A 10 25.95 -2.37 -22.30
N GLU A 11 25.16 -1.32 -22.11
CA GLU A 11 25.51 -0.21 -21.21
C GLU A 11 25.38 -0.58 -19.72
N PRO A 12 26.22 0.00 -18.84
CA PRO A 12 26.10 -0.16 -17.39
C PRO A 12 24.75 0.36 -16.90
N ARG A 13 24.06 -0.44 -16.08
CA ARG A 13 22.85 0.01 -15.38
C ARG A 13 23.24 0.64 -14.05
N ARG A 14 22.70 1.82 -13.76
CA ARG A 14 22.72 2.34 -12.38
C ARG A 14 21.83 1.44 -11.53
N LEU A 15 22.40 0.92 -10.45
CA LEU A 15 21.67 0.17 -9.44
C LEU A 15 21.38 1.11 -8.28
N LEU A 16 20.10 1.30 -7.97
CA LEU A 16 19.69 1.94 -6.74
C LEU A 16 19.57 0.86 -5.68
N MET A 17 20.42 0.93 -4.65
CA MET A 17 20.37 0.06 -3.48
C MET A 17 19.94 0.91 -2.29
N GLY A 18 18.92 0.46 -1.58
CA GLY A 18 18.35 1.15 -0.45
C GLY A 18 17.46 0.19 0.34
N ASP A 19 16.86 0.73 1.40
CA ASP A 19 15.78 0.05 2.09
C ASP A 19 14.58 -0.09 1.14
N GLY A 20 14.02 -1.29 1.00
CA GLY A 20 12.79 -1.50 0.22
C GLY A 20 11.65 -0.61 0.72
N GLY A 21 11.64 -0.39 2.04
CA GLY A 21 10.94 0.63 2.82
C GLY A 21 10.77 1.99 2.16
N LEU A 22 11.84 2.43 1.50
CA LEU A 22 12.00 3.77 0.95
C LEU A 22 11.76 3.82 -0.56
N HIS A 23 11.65 2.67 -1.21
CA HIS A 23 11.38 2.61 -2.64
C HIS A 23 9.91 2.27 -2.90
N GLU A 24 9.41 1.23 -2.26
CA GLU A 24 8.15 0.57 -2.60
C GLU A 24 7.81 -0.48 -1.50
N ASN A 25 6.70 -0.30 -0.76
CA ASN A 25 6.35 -1.14 0.40
C ASN A 25 5.28 -2.22 0.16
N THR A 26 4.88 -2.43 -1.09
CA THR A 26 3.79 -3.31 -1.47
C THR A 26 4.28 -4.60 -2.12
N GLY A 27 5.49 -4.61 -2.69
CA GLY A 27 6.05 -5.74 -3.43
C GLY A 27 5.48 -5.91 -4.84
N THR A 28 4.55 -5.03 -5.26
CA THR A 28 3.87 -5.13 -6.56
C THR A 28 4.85 -4.97 -7.71
N ILE A 29 5.80 -4.04 -7.59
CA ILE A 29 6.79 -3.79 -8.65
C ILE A 29 7.69 -5.01 -8.83
N ALA A 30 8.14 -5.63 -7.74
CA ALA A 30 8.96 -6.83 -7.79
C ALA A 30 8.24 -8.01 -8.47
N LEU A 31 6.93 -8.18 -8.21
CA LEU A 31 6.09 -9.20 -8.85
C LEU A 31 5.93 -8.94 -10.35
N LEU A 32 5.64 -7.70 -10.75
CA LEU A 32 5.52 -7.30 -12.15
C LEU A 32 6.83 -7.49 -12.93
N GLN A 33 7.98 -7.22 -12.31
CA GLN A 33 9.30 -7.50 -12.91
C GLN A 33 9.52 -8.99 -13.24
N GLN A 34 8.84 -9.89 -12.52
CA GLN A 34 8.85 -11.34 -12.78
C GLN A 34 7.74 -11.78 -13.74
N GLY A 35 6.91 -10.85 -14.24
CA GLY A 35 5.80 -11.15 -15.13
C GLY A 35 4.59 -11.78 -14.44
N VAL A 36 4.46 -11.62 -13.12
CA VAL A 36 3.26 -12.06 -12.38
C VAL A 36 2.11 -11.11 -12.69
N THR A 37 0.96 -11.67 -13.08
CA THR A 37 -0.24 -10.93 -13.52
C THR A 37 -1.39 -11.01 -12.54
N ASP A 38 -1.40 -12.01 -11.67
CA ASP A 38 -2.43 -12.22 -10.65
C ASP A 38 -1.85 -11.80 -9.29
N ILE A 39 -2.22 -10.61 -8.81
CA ILE A 39 -1.60 -10.00 -7.63
C ILE A 39 -2.66 -9.64 -6.59
N ILE A 40 -2.49 -10.15 -5.37
CA ILE A 40 -3.22 -9.72 -4.19
C ILE A 40 -2.28 -8.91 -3.32
N MET A 41 -2.55 -7.61 -3.18
CA MET A 41 -1.79 -6.68 -2.38
C MET A 41 -2.51 -6.40 -1.06
N THR A 42 -1.82 -6.63 0.05
CA THR A 42 -2.34 -6.33 1.40
C THR A 42 -1.58 -5.14 1.99
N LEU A 43 -2.26 -4.02 2.19
CA LEU A 43 -1.66 -2.79 2.73
C LEU A 43 -1.97 -2.63 4.21
N ASN A 44 -0.97 -2.91 5.04
CA ASN A 44 -0.99 -2.70 6.49
C ASN A 44 -0.19 -1.45 6.85
N THR A 45 -0.87 -0.30 6.83
CA THR A 45 -0.28 1.03 7.01
C THR A 45 -0.93 1.73 8.21
N PRO A 46 -0.19 2.59 8.95
CA PRO A 46 -0.78 3.40 10.01
C PRO A 46 -1.73 4.48 9.49
N THR A 47 -1.73 4.78 8.19
CA THR A 47 -2.60 5.79 7.59
C THR A 47 -4.01 5.21 7.39
N PRO A 48 -5.04 5.70 8.11
CA PRO A 48 -6.40 5.23 7.91
C PRO A 48 -6.96 5.72 6.56
N PHE A 49 -7.95 5.00 6.03
CA PHE A 49 -8.74 5.51 4.91
C PHE A 49 -9.60 6.70 5.36
N ASP A 50 -9.55 7.82 4.63
CA ASP A 50 -10.36 9.00 4.86
C ASP A 50 -11.39 9.19 3.75
N ALA A 51 -12.64 8.80 4.03
CA ALA A 51 -13.74 8.89 3.08
C ALA A 51 -14.08 10.34 2.68
N SER A 52 -13.76 11.35 3.50
CA SER A 52 -13.98 12.75 3.15
C SER A 52 -12.97 13.24 2.12
N LEU A 53 -11.70 12.82 2.27
CA LEU A 53 -10.65 13.10 1.31
C LEU A 53 -10.78 12.28 0.04
N ALA A 54 -11.37 11.08 0.10
CA ALA A 54 -11.58 10.27 -1.10
C ALA A 54 -12.39 10.99 -2.20
N VAL A 55 -13.21 11.99 -1.83
CA VAL A 55 -13.93 12.86 -2.78
C VAL A 55 -13.17 14.15 -3.09
N ALA A 56 -12.57 14.78 -2.07
CA ALA A 56 -11.96 16.10 -2.19
C ALA A 56 -10.52 16.08 -2.75
N ASP A 57 -9.74 15.07 -2.35
CA ASP A 57 -8.33 14.87 -2.69
C ASP A 57 -7.96 13.37 -2.57
N PRO A 58 -8.27 12.56 -3.60
CA PRO A 58 -8.04 11.12 -3.57
C PRO A 58 -6.57 10.73 -3.34
N ALA A 59 -5.61 11.62 -3.59
CA ALA A 59 -4.20 11.37 -3.34
C ALA A 59 -3.87 11.23 -1.85
N LYS A 60 -4.71 11.80 -0.96
CA LYS A 60 -4.47 11.86 0.49
C LYS A 60 -5.43 11.01 1.31
N CYS A 61 -6.33 10.27 0.66
CA CYS A 61 -7.34 9.47 1.35
C CYS A 61 -6.82 8.10 1.83
N VAL A 62 -5.61 7.70 1.45
CA VAL A 62 -4.92 6.45 1.78
C VAL A 62 -3.42 6.73 1.97
N ALA A 63 -2.65 5.74 2.43
CA ALA A 63 -1.19 5.79 2.42
C ALA A 63 -0.64 5.96 1.00
N ASP A 64 0.50 6.64 0.89
CA ASP A 64 1.22 6.98 -0.33
C ASP A 64 1.70 5.76 -1.14
N ASP A 65 1.88 4.61 -0.49
CA ASP A 65 2.29 3.36 -1.14
C ASP A 65 1.32 2.93 -2.26
N LEU A 66 0.01 3.17 -2.10
CA LEU A 66 -1.00 2.82 -3.11
C LEU A 66 -1.06 3.79 -4.31
N PRO A 67 -1.34 5.10 -4.13
CA PRO A 67 -1.52 6.06 -5.22
C PRO A 67 -0.28 6.18 -6.12
N THR A 68 0.92 5.96 -5.58
CA THR A 68 2.18 6.06 -6.35
C THR A 68 2.33 4.96 -7.40
N LEU A 69 1.73 3.78 -7.19
CA LEU A 69 1.63 2.74 -8.24
C LEU A 69 0.82 3.18 -9.46
N PHE A 70 -0.01 4.22 -9.30
CA PHE A 70 -0.88 4.78 -10.33
C PHE A 70 -0.41 6.17 -10.80
N GLY A 71 0.76 6.64 -10.36
CA GLY A 71 1.34 7.92 -10.75
C GLY A 71 0.56 9.14 -10.24
N VAL A 72 -0.21 8.97 -9.16
CA VAL A 72 -0.93 10.07 -8.53
C VAL A 72 0.08 10.98 -7.79
N ASP A 73 0.02 12.28 -8.08
CA ASP A 73 0.87 13.28 -7.41
C ASP A 73 0.44 13.46 -5.96
N LEU A 74 1.39 13.29 -5.04
CA LEU A 74 1.18 13.42 -3.60
C LEU A 74 1.45 14.85 -3.07
N GLY A 75 1.94 15.74 -3.95
CA GLY A 75 2.40 17.07 -3.57
C GLY A 75 3.81 17.08 -2.96
N SER A 76 4.31 18.29 -2.68
CA SER A 76 5.64 18.50 -2.12
C SER A 76 5.73 18.02 -0.66
N GLY A 77 6.78 17.24 -0.35
CA GLY A 77 7.09 16.81 1.03
C GLY A 77 6.72 15.36 1.39
N SER A 78 6.15 14.58 0.47
CA SER A 78 6.10 13.11 0.60
C SER A 78 7.48 12.50 0.34
N HIS A 79 7.72 11.27 0.79
CA HIS A 79 9.00 10.58 0.69
C HIS A 79 9.56 10.60 -0.75
N THR A 80 10.56 11.47 -0.95
CA THR A 80 11.66 11.55 -1.93
C THR A 80 11.43 10.93 -3.32
N ASP A 81 11.66 11.70 -4.40
CA ASP A 81 11.88 11.40 -5.84
C ASP A 81 11.64 9.97 -6.39
N ILE A 82 12.02 8.94 -5.65
CA ILE A 82 11.84 7.51 -5.91
C ILE A 82 10.36 7.10 -5.99
N TYR A 83 9.48 7.58 -5.10
CA TYR A 83 8.05 7.23 -5.19
C TYR A 83 7.40 7.79 -6.47
N GLY A 84 7.93 8.89 -7.00
CA GLY A 84 7.55 9.41 -8.33
C GLY A 84 7.93 8.49 -9.49
N GLN A 85 8.77 7.47 -9.25
CA GLN A 85 9.12 6.44 -10.23
C GLN A 85 8.21 5.21 -10.15
N ASN A 86 7.26 5.12 -9.22
CA ASN A 86 6.51 3.88 -8.96
C ASN A 86 5.33 3.61 -9.89
N GLN A 87 5.00 4.53 -10.80
CA GLN A 87 3.85 4.36 -11.68
C GLN A 87 4.02 3.10 -12.56
N VAL A 88 3.14 2.13 -12.34
CA VAL A 88 3.06 0.89 -13.12
C VAL A 88 1.66 0.63 -13.64
N PHE A 89 0.65 1.38 -13.17
CA PHE A 89 -0.72 1.35 -13.65
C PHE A 89 -1.22 2.75 -14.10
N PRO A 90 -2.28 2.81 -14.93
CA PRO A 90 -2.90 4.08 -15.36
C PRO A 90 -3.54 4.80 -14.18
N THR A 91 -3.43 6.13 -14.14
CA THR A 91 -3.96 6.95 -13.05
C THR A 91 -5.48 6.79 -12.87
N GLU A 92 -6.20 6.63 -13.98
CA GLU A 92 -7.65 6.46 -14.00
C GLU A 92 -8.09 5.18 -13.29
N ALA A 93 -7.28 4.13 -13.31
CA ALA A 93 -7.58 2.89 -12.60
C ALA A 93 -7.67 3.11 -11.07
N TYR A 94 -6.94 4.09 -10.55
CA TYR A 94 -7.04 4.49 -9.15
C TYR A 94 -8.32 5.31 -8.88
N THR A 95 -8.50 6.42 -9.60
CA THR A 95 -9.57 7.39 -9.34
C THR A 95 -10.95 6.89 -9.77
N GLU A 96 -11.04 6.09 -10.83
CA GLU A 96 -12.31 5.63 -11.41
C GLU A 96 -12.69 4.21 -10.99
N SER A 97 -11.76 3.42 -10.43
CA SER A 97 -12.04 2.03 -10.01
C SER A 97 -11.78 1.77 -8.53
N ILE A 98 -10.57 2.02 -8.02
CA ILE A 98 -10.23 1.68 -6.62
C ILE A 98 -10.98 2.56 -5.63
N ILE A 99 -10.90 3.89 -5.78
CA ILE A 99 -11.50 4.83 -4.83
C ILE A 99 -13.02 4.67 -4.72
N PRO A 100 -13.79 4.54 -5.84
CA PRO A 100 -15.21 4.27 -5.75
C PRO A 100 -15.56 2.97 -5.01
N GLN A 101 -14.81 1.88 -5.23
CA GLN A 101 -15.01 0.61 -4.51
C GLN A 101 -14.72 0.74 -3.01
N PHE A 102 -13.67 1.47 -2.64
CA PHE A 102 -13.37 1.76 -1.23
C PHE A 102 -14.44 2.60 -0.57
N LEU A 103 -14.93 3.66 -1.24
CA LEU A 103 -16.03 4.48 -0.74
C LEU A 103 -17.31 3.65 -0.54
N GLU A 104 -17.67 2.81 -1.50
CA GLU A 104 -18.83 1.93 -1.40
C GLU A 104 -18.69 0.94 -0.24
N ALA A 105 -17.53 0.29 -0.12
CA ALA A 105 -17.23 -0.65 0.95
C ALA A 105 -17.29 0.03 2.32
N TYR A 106 -16.65 1.19 2.46
CA TYR A 106 -16.64 2.00 3.68
C TYR A 106 -18.06 2.38 4.11
N ASN A 107 -18.86 2.94 3.20
CA ASN A 107 -20.23 3.36 3.47
C ASN A 107 -21.15 2.18 3.82
N SER A 108 -20.84 0.99 3.29
CA SER A 108 -21.55 -0.26 3.60
C SER A 108 -21.01 -0.96 4.86
N GLY A 109 -20.01 -0.38 5.53
CA GLY A 109 -19.37 -0.97 6.69
C GLY A 109 -18.58 -2.25 6.42
N ARG A 110 -18.19 -2.50 5.16
CA ARG A 110 -17.45 -3.69 4.70
C ARG A 110 -15.93 -3.45 4.72
N ALA A 111 -15.16 -4.52 4.53
CA ALA A 111 -13.71 -4.41 4.37
C ALA A 111 -13.37 -3.66 3.08
N LEU A 112 -12.31 -2.85 3.10
CA LEU A 112 -11.84 -2.10 1.93
C LEU A 112 -11.08 -3.04 1.01
N ILE A 113 -11.83 -3.65 0.09
CA ILE A 113 -11.33 -4.52 -0.96
C ILE A 113 -11.72 -3.89 -2.30
N ALA A 114 -10.74 -3.67 -3.17
CA ALA A 114 -10.96 -3.28 -4.55
C ALA A 114 -10.37 -4.34 -5.46
N THR A 115 -11.08 -4.65 -6.54
CA THR A 115 -10.60 -5.53 -7.61
C THR A 115 -10.61 -4.77 -8.92
N LEU A 116 -9.57 -4.93 -9.74
CA LEU A 116 -9.52 -4.38 -11.08
C LEU A 116 -8.74 -5.30 -12.02
N CYS A 117 -9.22 -5.38 -13.26
CA CYS A 117 -8.45 -5.90 -14.38
C CYS A 117 -7.89 -4.67 -15.11
N THR A 118 -6.57 -4.54 -15.18
CA THR A 118 -5.92 -3.37 -15.79
C THR A 118 -4.71 -3.77 -16.62
N LYS A 119 -4.15 -2.80 -17.34
CA LYS A 119 -2.90 -2.97 -18.08
C LYS A 119 -1.78 -2.18 -17.44
N THR A 120 -0.57 -2.71 -17.43
CA THR A 120 0.58 -1.92 -16.99
C THR A 120 0.85 -0.74 -17.93
N VAL A 121 1.34 0.37 -17.37
CA VAL A 121 2.04 1.40 -18.15
C VAL A 121 3.53 1.10 -18.19
N ALA A 122 4.25 1.65 -19.17
CA ALA A 122 5.69 1.42 -19.27
C ALA A 122 6.41 2.12 -18.11
N ASN A 123 7.25 1.39 -17.40
CA ASN A 123 8.13 1.92 -16.37
C ASN A 123 9.59 1.51 -16.64
N PRO A 124 10.35 2.33 -17.38
CA PRO A 124 11.74 2.01 -17.74
C PRO A 124 12.68 1.94 -16.55
N PHE A 125 12.39 2.66 -15.47
CA PHE A 125 13.20 2.66 -14.25
C PHE A 125 13.24 1.26 -13.62
N TYR A 126 12.06 0.62 -13.50
CA TYR A 126 11.95 -0.75 -13.01
C TYR A 126 12.01 -1.81 -14.13
N GLY A 127 12.05 -1.42 -15.39
CA GLY A 127 12.09 -2.35 -16.53
C GLY A 127 10.77 -3.10 -16.75
N ILE A 128 9.64 -2.51 -16.36
CA ILE A 128 8.30 -3.07 -16.58
C ILE A 128 7.77 -2.57 -17.93
N PRO A 129 7.39 -3.47 -18.87
CA PRO A 129 6.81 -3.07 -20.14
C PRO A 129 5.35 -2.61 -19.97
N ALA A 130 4.88 -1.77 -20.89
CA ALA A 130 3.45 -1.48 -20.99
C ALA A 130 2.66 -2.69 -21.51
N GLY A 131 1.37 -2.74 -21.16
CA GLY A 131 0.39 -3.60 -21.81
C GLY A 131 0.22 -5.00 -21.22
N LEU A 132 0.90 -5.33 -20.12
CA LEU A 132 0.65 -6.58 -19.38
C LEU A 132 -0.76 -6.53 -18.80
N ASP A 133 -1.60 -7.52 -19.10
CA ASP A 133 -2.89 -7.68 -18.44
C ASP A 133 -2.68 -8.18 -17.01
N VAL A 134 -3.22 -7.46 -16.03
CA VAL A 134 -3.04 -7.72 -14.60
C VAL A 134 -4.41 -7.78 -13.92
N ASP A 135 -4.66 -8.87 -13.23
CA ASP A 135 -5.75 -9.04 -12.27
C ASP A 135 -5.23 -8.63 -10.89
N PHE A 136 -5.66 -7.47 -10.42
CA PHE A 136 -5.15 -6.83 -9.22
C PHE A 136 -6.23 -6.71 -8.15
N VAL A 137 -5.93 -7.22 -6.94
CA VAL A 137 -6.78 -7.09 -5.77
C VAL A 137 -6.03 -6.29 -4.71
N VAL A 138 -6.66 -5.23 -4.21
CA VAL A 138 -6.14 -4.41 -3.12
C VAL A 138 -6.98 -4.65 -1.87
N LEU A 139 -6.34 -5.15 -0.82
CA LEU A 139 -6.89 -5.23 0.53
C LEU A 139 -6.24 -4.13 1.39
N TYR A 140 -6.97 -3.05 1.64
CA TYR A 140 -6.51 -1.96 2.51
C TYR A 140 -7.01 -2.20 3.94
N LEU A 141 -6.10 -2.26 4.91
CA LEU A 141 -6.49 -2.57 6.28
C LEU A 141 -7.33 -1.44 6.89
N HIS A 142 -8.60 -1.77 7.11
CA HIS A 142 -9.60 -0.92 7.77
C HIS A 142 -10.53 -1.83 8.57
N ALA A 143 -11.00 -1.39 9.73
CA ALA A 143 -11.88 -2.18 10.59
C ALA A 143 -13.35 -2.07 10.12
N PRO A 144 -13.94 -3.11 9.52
CA PRO A 144 -15.28 -3.00 8.94
C PRO A 144 -16.36 -2.93 10.03
N THR A 145 -17.21 -1.91 9.97
CA THR A 145 -18.23 -1.66 11.01
C THR A 145 -19.28 -2.75 11.11
N ASN A 146 -19.59 -3.44 10.00
CA ASN A 146 -20.53 -4.55 9.99
C ASN A 146 -20.03 -5.73 10.84
N PHE A 147 -18.73 -5.97 10.87
CA PHE A 147 -18.09 -6.99 11.70
C PHE A 147 -17.92 -6.50 13.13
N THR A 148 -17.46 -5.26 13.33
CA THR A 148 -17.18 -4.75 14.68
C THR A 148 -18.44 -4.58 15.51
N SER A 149 -19.58 -4.28 14.90
CA SER A 149 -20.90 -4.22 15.55
C SER A 149 -21.43 -5.59 16.01
N GLN A 150 -20.89 -6.69 15.47
CA GLN A 150 -21.25 -8.06 15.86
C GLN A 150 -20.36 -8.61 16.98
N LEU A 151 -19.35 -7.85 17.41
CA LEU A 151 -18.49 -8.27 18.51
C LEU A 151 -19.30 -8.34 19.81
N ARG A 152 -19.04 -9.37 20.61
CA ARG A 152 -19.56 -9.45 21.97
C ARG A 152 -19.12 -8.20 22.76
N SER A 153 -19.94 -7.76 23.70
CA SER A 153 -19.69 -6.55 24.48
C SER A 153 -18.35 -6.57 25.24
N ASP A 154 -17.92 -7.73 25.73
CA ASP A 154 -16.61 -7.91 26.39
C ASP A 154 -15.44 -7.72 25.41
N VAL A 155 -15.57 -8.20 24.18
CA VAL A 155 -14.57 -8.02 23.12
C VAL A 155 -14.55 -6.57 22.59
N ALA A 156 -15.72 -5.96 22.43
CA ALA A 156 -15.84 -4.56 22.03
C ALA A 156 -15.23 -3.63 23.08
N ALA A 157 -15.45 -3.91 24.38
CA ALA A 157 -14.81 -3.20 25.47
C ALA A 157 -13.29 -3.35 25.43
N ALA A 158 -12.77 -4.55 25.20
CA ALA A 158 -11.33 -4.79 25.09
C ALA A 158 -10.66 -4.01 23.92
N LYS A 159 -11.37 -3.82 22.80
CA LYS A 159 -10.91 -2.97 21.69
C LYS A 159 -10.76 -1.49 22.05
N SER A 160 -11.58 -1.00 22.97
CA SER A 160 -11.59 0.41 23.39
C SER A 160 -10.48 0.76 24.40
N ILE A 161 -9.78 -0.25 24.92
CA ILE A 161 -8.69 -0.08 25.88
C ILE A 161 -7.40 0.28 25.12
N GLN A 162 -7.25 1.59 24.84
CA GLN A 162 -6.03 2.31 24.46
C GLN A 162 -5.34 1.91 23.13
N PRO A 163 -4.74 2.87 22.39
CA PRO A 163 -4.20 2.64 21.05
C PRO A 163 -2.98 1.70 20.98
N TYR A 164 -2.40 1.30 22.12
CA TYR A 164 -1.31 0.33 22.17
C TYR A 164 -1.40 -0.40 23.52
N ASN A 165 -1.67 -1.71 23.51
CA ASN A 165 -1.48 -2.54 24.69
C ASN A 165 0.03 -2.59 25.00
N THR A 166 0.52 -1.60 25.76
CA THR A 166 1.86 -1.57 26.34
C THR A 166 1.94 -2.42 27.61
N SER A 167 0.86 -3.10 28.00
CA SER A 167 0.78 -3.99 29.18
C SER A 167 1.59 -5.29 29.02
N GLY A 168 2.53 -5.35 28.08
CA GLY A 168 3.63 -6.32 28.10
C GLY A 168 3.32 -7.71 27.56
N HIS A 169 2.21 -7.91 26.84
CA HIS A 169 1.86 -9.24 26.30
C HIS A 169 2.32 -9.49 24.85
N PHE A 170 2.70 -8.45 24.11
CA PHE A 170 3.36 -8.61 22.81
C PHE A 170 4.89 -8.57 23.01
N PRO A 171 5.67 -9.44 22.34
CA PRO A 171 7.13 -9.45 22.52
C PRO A 171 7.72 -8.07 22.23
N TYR A 172 8.38 -7.48 23.21
CA TYR A 172 9.15 -6.27 23.01
C TYR A 172 10.48 -6.63 22.34
N PHE A 173 10.67 -6.15 21.12
CA PHE A 173 11.95 -6.20 20.44
C PHE A 173 12.55 -4.80 20.46
N HIS A 174 13.82 -4.69 20.86
CA HIS A 174 14.51 -3.40 20.92
C HIS A 174 14.89 -2.92 19.51
N THR A 175 13.89 -2.44 18.76
CA THR A 175 14.04 -1.89 17.42
C THR A 175 13.68 -0.41 17.38
N THR A 176 14.09 0.28 16.32
CA THR A 176 13.71 1.67 16.06
C THR A 176 12.17 1.79 15.97
N PHE A 177 11.62 2.89 16.49
CA PHE A 177 10.19 3.23 16.49
C PHE A 177 9.25 2.31 17.33
N GLN A 178 9.79 1.48 18.23
CA GLN A 178 8.98 0.74 19.21
C GLN A 178 8.59 1.62 20.40
N ASN A 179 7.38 1.44 20.91
CA ASN A 179 6.98 1.95 22.23
C ASN A 179 7.50 0.99 23.29
N PRO A 180 8.45 1.39 24.16
CA PRO A 180 8.86 0.54 25.28
C PRO A 180 7.67 0.31 26.22
N PRO A 181 7.58 -0.86 26.88
CA PRO A 181 6.58 -1.05 27.93
C PRO A 181 6.79 0.02 29.01
N GLU A 182 5.69 0.61 29.49
CA GLU A 182 5.76 1.48 30.67
C GLU A 182 6.29 0.66 31.86
N PRO A 183 7.21 1.21 32.67
CA PRO A 183 7.61 0.54 33.90
C PRO A 183 6.38 0.38 34.80
N ILE A 184 6.03 -0.86 35.15
CA ILE A 184 5.01 -1.14 36.14
C ILE A 184 5.44 -0.46 37.46
N ARG A 185 4.68 0.53 37.92
CA ARG A 185 4.87 1.19 39.23
C ARG A 185 3.94 0.59 40.28
#